data_AF-A0A5D4TKW9-F1
#
_entry.id   AF-A0A5D4TKW9-F1
#
_cell.length_a   1.000
_cell.length_b   1.000
_cell.length_c   1.000
_cell.angle_alpha   90.00
_cell.angle_beta   90.00
_cell.angle_gamma   90.00
#
_symmetry.space_group_name_H-M   'P 1'
#
loop_
_entity.id
_entity.type
_entity.pdbx_description
1 polymer ?
#
loop_
_entity_poly.entity_id
_entity_poly.type
_entity_poly.pdbx_seq_one_letter_code
_entity_poly.pdbx_strand_id
1 'polypeptide(L)'
;MKSVDYTKVPIARDELLFGPCTIIKGVGKEISLIKSSRVASTVNTTLKSTQENLLKLVLQFFSKGTRYDGVRIINKKFAGQTYNLSGDLAKKYSKGVKFTKDGFPDFSPYSKAIVKIDGLKGNTSSDFTTANKALGIKTTPSGYTWHHVEDGRTLMLVPTELHQVVRHTGGAALLKKAYHRDV
;
A
#
# COMPACT_ATOMS: atom_id res chain seq x y z
N MET A 1 21.31 -30.13 23.06
CA MET A 1 20.42 -29.41 22.13
C MET A 1 19.81 -30.42 21.18
N LYS A 2 18.50 -30.64 21.22
CA LYS A 2 17.77 -31.56 20.32
C LYS A 2 17.01 -30.72 19.31
N SER A 3 17.25 -30.95 18.02
CA SER A 3 16.55 -30.34 16.89
C SER A 3 15.15 -30.95 16.75
N VAL A 4 14.13 -30.11 16.63
CA VAL A 4 12.74 -30.53 16.38
C VAL A 4 12.47 -30.49 14.87
N ASP A 5 12.00 -31.61 14.32
CA ASP A 5 11.56 -31.78 12.93
C ASP A 5 10.06 -31.45 12.84
N TYR A 6 9.71 -30.45 12.00
CA TYR A 6 8.36 -29.90 11.89
C TYR A 6 7.53 -30.50 10.75
N THR A 7 7.92 -31.64 10.17
CA THR A 7 7.20 -32.23 9.03
C THR A 7 6.05 -33.19 9.39
N LYS A 8 5.65 -33.31 10.67
CA LYS A 8 4.59 -34.26 11.10
C LYS A 8 3.59 -33.67 12.10
N VAL A 9 2.90 -32.59 11.74
CA VAL A 9 1.69 -32.14 12.47
C VAL A 9 0.46 -32.34 11.57
N PRO A 10 -0.47 -33.25 11.90
CA PRO A 10 -1.72 -33.37 11.18
C PRO A 10 -2.63 -32.20 11.55
N ILE A 11 -2.93 -31.33 10.57
CA ILE A 11 -3.92 -30.27 10.75
C ILE A 11 -5.29 -30.90 10.53
N ALA A 12 -5.96 -31.19 11.65
CA ALA A 12 -7.40 -31.45 11.69
C ALA A 12 -8.13 -30.24 11.11
N ARG A 13 -8.95 -30.46 10.09
CA ARG A 13 -9.87 -29.44 9.57
C ARG A 13 -11.13 -29.50 10.42
N ASP A 14 -11.27 -28.52 11.30
CA ASP A 14 -12.53 -28.24 11.99
C ASP A 14 -13.63 -27.93 10.96
N GLU A 15 -14.68 -28.75 11.03
CA GLU A 15 -15.97 -28.53 10.38
C GLU A 15 -16.63 -27.28 10.98
N LEU A 16 -16.63 -26.17 10.23
CA LEU A 16 -17.57 -25.09 10.49
C LEU A 16 -18.92 -25.45 9.87
N LEU A 17 -19.81 -25.91 10.74
CA LEU A 17 -21.24 -26.09 10.53
C LEU A 17 -21.89 -24.76 10.12
N PHE A 18 -22.15 -24.58 8.83
CA PHE A 18 -23.18 -23.67 8.35
C PHE A 18 -24.38 -24.50 7.91
N GLY A 19 -25.52 -24.28 8.58
CA GLY A 19 -26.76 -25.03 8.38
C GLY A 19 -27.38 -24.84 6.98
N PRO A 20 -28.39 -25.66 6.65
CA PRO A 20 -28.99 -25.68 5.32
C PRO A 20 -29.87 -24.45 5.10
N CYS A 21 -29.43 -23.52 4.25
CA CYS A 21 -30.31 -22.53 3.65
C CYS A 21 -31.01 -23.17 2.44
N THR A 22 -32.30 -23.42 2.59
CA THR A 22 -33.17 -23.94 1.52
C THR A 22 -33.63 -22.78 0.63
N ILE A 23 -34.06 -23.12 -0.60
CA ILE A 23 -34.61 -22.29 -1.70
C ILE A 23 -33.49 -21.84 -2.66
N ILE A 24 -33.30 -22.48 -3.82
CA ILE A 24 -34.20 -22.36 -4.97
C ILE A 24 -34.43 -23.74 -5.63
N LYS A 25 -35.68 -24.22 -5.61
CA LYS A 25 -36.16 -25.25 -6.55
C LYS A 25 -36.45 -24.55 -7.88
N GLY A 26 -35.77 -24.95 -8.95
CA GLY A 26 -36.15 -24.49 -10.29
C GLY A 26 -35.15 -24.82 -11.37
N VAL A 27 -35.52 -25.82 -12.18
CA VAL A 27 -34.99 -26.13 -13.53
C VAL A 27 -33.66 -26.87 -13.58
N GLY A 28 -33.63 -28.05 -12.95
CA GLY A 28 -32.88 -29.18 -13.50
C GLY A 28 -33.66 -29.77 -14.69
N LYS A 29 -33.52 -29.16 -15.87
CA LYS A 29 -33.82 -29.89 -17.12
C LYS A 29 -32.58 -30.71 -17.41
N GLU A 30 -32.67 -32.01 -17.13
CA GLU A 30 -31.67 -33.01 -17.45
C GLU A 30 -31.34 -32.91 -18.95
N ILE A 31 -30.21 -32.29 -19.29
CA ILE A 31 -29.69 -32.30 -20.66
C ILE A 31 -29.00 -33.64 -20.83
N SER A 32 -29.80 -34.61 -21.27
CA SER A 32 -29.37 -35.91 -21.76
C SER A 32 -28.23 -35.78 -22.78
N LEU A 33 -27.12 -36.47 -22.46
CA LEU A 33 -26.06 -36.98 -23.34
C LEU A 33 -25.65 -36.13 -24.56
N ILE A 34 -24.48 -35.50 -24.44
CA ILE A 34 -23.48 -35.55 -25.51
C ILE A 34 -22.26 -36.30 -24.95
N LYS A 35 -22.21 -37.62 -25.15
CA LYS A 35 -20.98 -38.42 -25.04
C LYS A 35 -20.05 -38.03 -26.20
N SER A 36 -19.37 -36.90 -26.08
CA SER A 36 -18.18 -36.58 -26.87
C SER A 36 -17.12 -36.06 -25.90
N SER A 37 -16.05 -36.85 -25.75
CA SER A 37 -14.97 -36.66 -24.77
C SER A 37 -14.28 -35.29 -24.84
N ARG A 38 -14.47 -34.56 -25.95
CA ARG A 38 -13.93 -33.21 -26.16
C ARG A 38 -14.84 -32.09 -25.67
N VAL A 39 -16.15 -32.26 -25.74
CA VAL A 39 -17.12 -31.19 -25.39
C VAL A 39 -17.28 -31.08 -23.88
N ALA A 40 -17.41 -32.21 -23.17
CA ALA A 40 -17.54 -32.23 -21.71
C ALA A 40 -16.30 -31.70 -20.97
N SER A 41 -15.10 -32.03 -21.47
CA SER A 41 -13.83 -31.50 -20.93
C SER A 41 -13.70 -29.99 -21.17
N THR A 42 -14.10 -29.52 -22.35
CA THR A 42 -14.11 -28.07 -22.66
C THR A 42 -15.07 -27.32 -21.73
N VAL A 43 -16.32 -27.79 -21.57
CA VAL A 43 -17.32 -27.14 -20.70
C VAL A 43 -16.86 -27.11 -19.23
N ASN A 44 -16.30 -28.21 -18.72
CA ASN A 44 -15.82 -28.28 -17.35
C ASN A 44 -14.60 -27.36 -17.11
N THR A 45 -13.73 -27.22 -18.12
CA THR A 45 -12.59 -26.29 -18.05
C THR A 45 -13.05 -24.83 -18.09
N THR A 46 -14.02 -24.51 -18.95
CA THR A 46 -14.62 -23.17 -19.03
C THR A 46 -15.30 -22.79 -17.72
N LEU A 47 -16.08 -23.69 -17.10
CA LEU A 47 -16.71 -23.45 -15.80
C LEU A 47 -15.68 -23.19 -14.70
N LYS A 48 -14.62 -24.01 -14.61
CA LYS A 48 -13.53 -23.78 -13.65
C LYS A 48 -12.82 -22.44 -13.87
N SER A 49 -12.49 -22.10 -15.12
CA SER A 49 -11.84 -20.81 -15.42
C SER A 49 -12.75 -19.61 -15.11
N THR A 50 -14.06 -19.75 -15.30
CA THR A 50 -15.03 -18.69 -15.00
C THR A 50 -15.16 -18.50 -13.50
N GLN A 51 -15.20 -19.59 -12.73
CA GLN A 51 -15.22 -19.53 -11.26
C GLN A 51 -13.91 -18.95 -10.69
N GLU A 52 -12.75 -19.31 -11.23
CA GLU A 52 -11.45 -18.74 -10.83
C GLU A 52 -11.37 -17.24 -11.16
N ASN A 53 -11.86 -16.82 -12.32
CA ASN A 53 -11.92 -15.40 -12.69
C ASN A 53 -12.90 -14.62 -11.81
N LEU A 54 -14.06 -15.20 -11.46
CA LEU A 54 -15.00 -14.61 -10.51
C LEU A 54 -14.40 -14.52 -9.11
N LEU A 55 -13.67 -15.54 -8.65
CA LEU A 55 -13.01 -15.51 -7.35
C LEU A 55 -11.88 -14.48 -7.31
N LYS A 56 -11.09 -14.35 -8.39
CA LYS A 56 -10.09 -13.28 -8.53
C LYS A 56 -10.73 -11.90 -8.54
N LEU A 57 -11.86 -11.73 -9.24
CA LEU A 57 -12.58 -10.47 -9.30
C LEU A 57 -13.17 -10.11 -7.92
N VAL A 58 -13.80 -11.07 -7.24
CA VAL A 58 -14.37 -10.91 -5.90
C VAL A 58 -13.27 -10.63 -4.86
N LEU A 59 -12.14 -11.33 -4.91
CA LEU A 59 -10.95 -11.02 -4.09
C LEU A 59 -10.41 -9.61 -4.40
N GLN A 60 -10.40 -9.19 -5.66
CA GLN A 60 -10.03 -7.82 -6.05
C GLN A 60 -11.03 -6.78 -5.52
N PHE A 61 -12.30 -7.12 -5.32
CA PHE A 61 -13.29 -6.24 -4.70
C PHE A 61 -13.15 -6.20 -3.17
N PHE A 62 -12.88 -7.33 -2.51
CA PHE A 62 -12.63 -7.39 -1.06
C PHE A 62 -11.25 -6.84 -0.65
N SER A 63 -10.26 -6.82 -1.54
CA SER A 63 -8.93 -6.27 -1.28
C SER A 63 -8.85 -4.74 -1.40
N LYS A 64 -9.94 -4.05 -1.78
CA LYS A 64 -9.96 -2.59 -1.95
C LYS A 64 -10.16 -1.84 -0.63
N GLY A 65 -9.43 -2.25 0.42
CA GLY A 65 -8.95 -1.25 1.37
C GLY A 65 -8.13 -0.25 0.57
N THR A 66 -8.42 1.05 0.66
CA THR A 66 -7.50 2.03 0.06
C THR A 66 -6.11 1.82 0.66
N ARG A 67 -5.03 2.09 -0.09
CA ARG A 67 -3.65 1.96 0.43
C ARG A 67 -3.40 2.72 1.74
N TYR A 68 -4.31 3.61 2.11
CA TYR A 68 -4.25 4.51 3.24
C TYR A 68 -5.42 4.29 4.22
N ASP A 69 -6.01 3.08 4.24
CA ASP A 69 -7.23 2.83 5.00
C ASP A 69 -7.13 3.27 6.47
N GLY A 70 -8.08 4.12 6.87
CA GLY A 70 -8.15 4.85 8.13
C GLY A 70 -6.95 5.75 8.49
N VAL A 71 -6.18 6.25 7.53
CA VAL A 71 -5.27 7.39 7.73
C VAL A 71 -5.90 8.64 7.11
N ARG A 72 -5.98 9.73 7.89
CA ARG A 72 -6.49 11.00 7.38
C ARG A 72 -5.41 11.72 6.55
N ILE A 73 -5.62 11.81 5.25
CA ILE A 73 -4.79 12.62 4.35
C ILE A 73 -5.29 14.07 4.38
N ILE A 74 -4.56 14.96 5.06
CA ILE A 74 -5.02 16.34 5.30
C ILE A 74 -5.10 17.19 4.01
N ASN A 75 -4.32 16.82 2.99
CA ASN A 75 -4.19 17.57 1.75
C ASN A 75 -4.98 16.96 0.59
N LYS A 76 -5.99 16.13 0.86
CA LYS A 76 -6.83 15.54 -0.18
C LYS A 76 -7.44 16.61 -1.12
N LYS A 77 -7.72 17.81 -0.61
CA LYS A 77 -8.22 18.95 -1.41
C LYS A 77 -7.24 19.45 -2.47
N PHE A 78 -5.94 19.18 -2.31
CA PHE A 78 -4.89 19.55 -3.26
C PHE A 78 -4.52 18.40 -4.20
N ALA A 79 -5.21 17.25 -4.12
CA ALA A 79 -4.91 16.10 -4.97
C ALA A 79 -4.89 16.47 -6.46
N GLY A 80 -3.77 16.17 -7.14
CA GLY A 80 -3.55 16.51 -8.55
C GLY A 80 -3.31 18.00 -8.84
N GLN A 81 -3.25 18.86 -7.83
CA GLN A 81 -3.03 20.29 -7.99
C GLN A 81 -1.58 20.68 -7.69
N THR A 82 -1.23 21.93 -8.00
CA THR A 82 0.02 22.56 -7.57
C THR A 82 -0.28 23.56 -6.47
N TYR A 83 0.34 23.40 -5.31
CA TYR A 83 0.31 24.36 -4.23
C TYR A 83 1.28 25.49 -4.52
N ASN A 84 0.74 26.69 -4.72
CA ASN A 84 1.53 27.89 -4.96
C ASN A 84 1.94 28.50 -3.61
N LEU A 85 3.24 28.72 -3.45
CA LEU A 85 3.80 29.39 -2.29
C LEU A 85 3.58 30.90 -2.41
N SER A 86 3.66 31.61 -1.28
CA SER A 86 3.52 33.07 -1.22
C SER A 86 4.83 33.73 -0.77
N GLY A 87 4.94 35.04 -0.99
CA GLY A 87 6.07 35.85 -0.54
C GLY A 87 7.43 35.40 -1.10
N ASP A 88 8.46 35.45 -0.27
CA ASP A 88 9.82 35.10 -0.68
C ASP A 88 10.01 33.61 -0.98
N LEU A 89 9.16 32.75 -0.40
CA LEU A 89 9.15 31.33 -0.72
C LEU A 89 8.68 31.08 -2.15
N ALA A 90 7.75 31.88 -2.67
CA ALA A 90 7.34 31.79 -4.08
C ALA A 90 8.51 32.09 -5.04
N LYS A 91 9.38 33.05 -4.66
CA LYS A 91 10.59 33.38 -5.43
C LYS A 91 11.62 32.25 -5.35
N LYS A 92 11.84 31.72 -4.15
CA LYS A 92 12.81 30.64 -3.88
C LYS A 92 12.41 29.29 -4.48
N TYR A 93 11.11 29.02 -4.52
CA TYR A 93 10.51 27.75 -4.94
C TYR A 93 9.45 28.00 -6.02
N SER A 94 9.89 28.57 -7.14
CA SER A 94 9.02 29.06 -8.22
C SER A 94 8.18 27.98 -8.91
N LYS A 95 8.52 26.70 -8.76
CA LYS A 95 7.74 25.57 -9.33
C LYS A 95 6.55 25.18 -8.45
N GLY A 96 6.38 25.82 -7.27
CA GLY A 96 5.40 25.42 -6.27
C GLY A 96 5.65 23.99 -5.77
N VAL A 97 4.67 23.38 -5.11
CA VAL A 97 4.71 21.96 -4.74
C VAL A 97 3.54 21.23 -5.38
N LYS A 98 3.85 20.27 -6.26
CA LYS A 98 2.82 19.43 -6.88
C LYS A 98 2.30 18.43 -5.88
N PHE A 99 1.05 18.02 -6.04
CA PHE A 99 0.43 16.98 -5.25
C PHE A 99 0.06 15.78 -6.11
N THR A 100 0.30 14.58 -5.60
CA THR A 100 -0.14 13.34 -6.24
C THR A 100 -1.67 13.28 -6.28
N LYS A 101 -2.22 12.35 -7.06
CA LYS A 101 -3.68 12.11 -7.13
C LYS A 101 -4.28 11.69 -5.77
N ASP A 102 -3.44 11.22 -4.85
CA ASP A 102 -3.85 10.83 -3.51
C ASP A 102 -3.69 11.97 -2.48
N GLY A 103 -3.11 13.10 -2.87
CA GLY A 103 -2.94 14.27 -2.00
C GLY A 103 -1.65 14.29 -1.18
N PHE A 104 -0.59 13.60 -1.64
CA PHE A 104 0.75 13.72 -1.07
C PHE A 104 1.59 14.77 -1.82
N PRO A 105 2.39 15.59 -1.11
CA PRO A 105 3.27 16.55 -1.77
C PRO A 105 4.44 15.86 -2.46
N ASP A 106 4.76 16.32 -3.67
CA ASP A 106 5.95 15.93 -4.41
C ASP A 106 7.04 16.99 -4.20
N PHE A 107 7.99 16.68 -3.33
CA PHE A 107 9.16 17.52 -3.06
C PHE A 107 10.37 17.17 -3.95
N SER A 108 10.25 16.24 -4.89
CA SER A 108 11.35 15.81 -5.77
C SER A 108 12.11 16.97 -6.42
N PRO A 109 11.46 18.06 -6.89
CA PRO A 109 12.17 19.19 -7.50
C PRO A 109 13.14 19.93 -6.57
N TYR A 110 12.99 19.77 -5.25
CA TYR A 110 13.76 20.48 -4.23
C TYR A 110 14.57 19.54 -3.35
N SER A 111 14.54 18.24 -3.61
CA SER A 111 15.30 17.26 -2.87
C SER A 111 16.79 17.38 -3.18
N LYS A 112 17.63 17.32 -2.14
CA LYS A 112 19.10 17.25 -2.29
C LYS A 112 19.62 15.83 -2.39
N ALA A 113 18.89 14.87 -1.82
CA ALA A 113 19.27 13.47 -1.83
C ALA A 113 18.04 12.60 -1.61
N ILE A 114 18.04 11.42 -2.23
CA ILE A 114 16.99 10.42 -2.10
C ILE A 114 17.66 9.12 -1.67
N VAL A 115 17.16 8.52 -0.59
CA VAL A 115 17.61 7.20 -0.14
C VAL A 115 16.42 6.25 -0.07
N LYS A 116 16.66 4.99 -0.43
CA LYS A 116 15.69 3.90 -0.32
C LYS A 116 16.17 2.96 0.77
N ILE A 117 15.33 2.75 1.79
CA ILE A 117 15.63 1.95 2.97
C ILE A 117 14.43 1.04 3.20
N ASP A 118 14.68 -0.26 3.25
CA ASP A 118 13.65 -1.22 3.61
C ASP A 118 13.41 -1.21 5.12
N GLY A 119 12.15 -1.41 5.54
CA GLY A 119 11.80 -1.51 6.96
C GLY A 119 11.79 -0.18 7.73
N LEU A 120 11.52 0.95 7.05
CA LEU A 120 11.25 2.22 7.74
C LEU A 120 10.07 2.08 8.70
N LYS A 121 10.18 2.72 9.87
CA LYS A 121 9.18 2.60 10.95
C LYS A 121 8.26 3.81 11.05
N GLY A 122 8.57 4.88 10.33
CA GLY A 122 7.96 6.20 10.52
C GLY A 122 8.45 6.89 11.81
N ASN A 123 9.47 6.34 12.48
CA ASN A 123 10.13 6.98 13.60
C ASN A 123 11.25 7.87 13.06
N THR A 124 11.03 9.18 13.14
CA THR A 124 11.96 10.18 12.59
C THR A 124 13.38 10.01 13.12
N SER A 125 13.57 9.72 14.41
CA SER A 125 14.93 9.59 14.97
C SER A 125 15.69 8.40 14.37
N SER A 126 15.10 7.20 14.39
CA SER A 126 15.77 6.00 13.87
C SER A 126 15.91 6.03 12.35
N ASP A 127 14.86 6.47 11.66
CA ASP A 127 14.83 6.49 10.19
C ASP A 127 15.82 7.54 9.65
N PHE A 128 15.92 8.71 10.28
CA PHE A 128 16.86 9.76 9.87
C PHE A 128 18.30 9.34 10.15
N THR A 129 18.56 8.66 11.28
CA THR A 129 19.89 8.11 11.56
C THR A 129 20.30 7.09 10.49
N THR A 130 19.37 6.24 10.05
CA THR A 130 19.62 5.26 8.98
C THR A 130 19.86 5.95 7.64
N ALA A 131 19.11 7.00 7.32
CA ALA A 131 19.30 7.80 6.11
C ALA A 131 20.64 8.55 6.09
N ASN A 132 21.02 9.16 7.22
CA ASN A 132 22.32 9.82 7.38
C ASN A 132 23.47 8.83 7.16
N LYS A 133 23.36 7.63 7.76
CA LYS A 133 24.33 6.55 7.55
C LYS A 133 24.42 6.12 6.08
N ALA A 134 23.28 6.02 5.39
CA ALA A 134 23.24 5.65 3.96
C ALA A 134 23.95 6.68 3.06
N LEU A 135 23.98 7.95 3.45
CA LEU A 135 24.75 9.01 2.77
C LEU A 135 26.17 9.21 3.31
N GLY A 136 26.59 8.46 4.32
CA GLY A 136 27.90 8.65 4.96
C GLY A 136 28.04 9.96 5.73
N ILE A 137 26.93 10.59 6.13
CA ILE A 137 26.93 11.82 6.92
C ILE A 137 26.61 11.53 8.39
N LYS A 138 27.23 12.27 9.31
CA LYS A 138 27.02 12.07 10.76
C LYS A 138 25.65 12.55 11.23
N THR A 139 25.20 13.67 10.69
CA THR A 139 23.94 14.34 11.09
C THR A 139 23.24 14.90 9.85
N THR A 140 21.93 15.09 9.97
CA THR A 140 21.15 15.74 8.93
C THR A 140 21.65 17.18 8.77
N PRO A 141 21.96 17.65 7.55
CA PRO A 141 22.50 18.99 7.34
C PRO A 141 21.55 20.08 7.85
N SER A 142 22.11 21.16 8.40
CA SER A 142 21.32 22.29 8.91
C SER A 142 20.45 22.89 7.79
N GLY A 143 19.20 23.21 8.13
CA GLY A 143 18.20 23.72 7.18
C GLY A 143 17.51 22.64 6.33
N TYR A 144 17.82 21.36 6.54
CA TYR A 144 17.18 20.23 5.84
C TYR A 144 16.52 19.26 6.80
N THR A 145 15.50 18.58 6.30
CA THR A 145 14.81 17.48 6.98
C THR A 145 14.62 16.32 6.02
N TRP A 146 14.60 15.11 6.56
CA TRP A 146 14.18 13.94 5.81
C TRP A 146 12.65 13.89 5.74
N HIS A 147 12.12 13.75 4.55
CA HIS A 147 10.71 13.59 4.25
C HIS A 147 10.43 12.13 3.87
N HIS A 148 9.54 11.48 4.62
CA HIS A 148 9.03 10.15 4.30
C HIS A 148 8.02 10.23 3.15
N VAL A 149 8.35 9.58 2.04
CA VAL A 149 7.47 9.41 0.87
C VAL A 149 6.41 8.35 1.18
N GLU A 150 5.24 8.46 0.56
CA GLU A 150 4.09 7.56 0.78
C GLU A 150 4.33 6.10 0.38
N ASP A 151 5.41 5.81 -0.34
CA ASP A 151 5.81 4.44 -0.70
C ASP A 151 6.36 3.62 0.49
N GLY A 152 6.58 4.26 1.64
CA GLY A 152 6.98 3.61 2.89
C GLY A 152 8.44 3.16 2.94
N ARG A 153 9.26 3.48 1.92
CA ARG A 153 10.66 3.05 1.83
C ARG A 153 11.61 4.17 1.40
N THR A 154 11.08 5.26 0.86
CA THR A 154 11.88 6.36 0.35
C THR A 154 11.91 7.52 1.33
N LEU A 155 13.13 8.04 1.59
CA LEU A 155 13.35 9.29 2.30
C LEU A 155 13.99 10.31 1.34
N MET A 156 13.44 11.52 1.34
CA MET A 156 13.95 12.64 0.56
C MET A 156 14.50 13.72 1.49
N LEU A 157 15.76 14.12 1.30
CA LEU A 157 16.34 15.25 2.02
C LEU A 157 15.84 16.55 1.37
N VAL A 158 15.03 17.33 2.09
CA VAL A 158 14.34 18.52 1.57
C VAL A 158 14.55 19.73 2.48
N PRO A 159 14.48 20.97 1.97
CA PRO A 159 14.56 22.16 2.80
C PRO A 159 13.48 22.19 3.88
N THR A 160 13.88 22.39 5.14
CA THR A 160 12.99 22.36 6.30
C THR A 160 11.90 23.44 6.20
N GLU A 161 12.26 24.65 5.76
CA GLU A 161 11.31 25.77 5.61
C GLU A 161 10.16 25.42 4.64
N LEU A 162 10.48 24.73 3.53
CA LEU A 162 9.50 24.34 2.52
C LEU A 162 8.60 23.23 3.07
N HIS A 163 9.21 22.24 3.69
CA HIS A 163 8.50 21.11 4.29
C HIS A 163 7.53 21.55 5.42
N GLN A 164 7.90 22.58 6.20
CA GLN A 164 7.06 23.11 7.27
C GLN A 164 5.85 23.91 6.74
N VAL A 165 6.05 24.71 5.70
CA VAL A 165 4.97 25.52 5.10
C VAL A 165 3.95 24.65 4.39
N VAL A 166 4.41 23.63 3.67
CA VAL A 166 3.51 22.66 3.01
C VAL A 166 3.12 21.59 4.02
N ARG A 167 2.26 21.92 4.99
CA ARG A 167 1.76 20.97 5.98
C ARG A 167 1.09 19.79 5.29
N HIS A 168 1.47 18.55 5.58
CA HIS A 168 0.94 17.35 4.91
C HIS A 168 0.89 16.12 5.83
N THR A 169 0.14 15.10 5.40
CA THR A 169 0.28 13.74 5.92
C THR A 169 1.35 13.06 5.07
N GLY A 170 2.52 12.77 5.64
CA GLY A 170 3.61 12.08 4.95
C GLY A 170 3.60 10.56 5.16
N GLY A 171 4.53 9.86 4.52
CA GLY A 171 4.70 8.41 4.65
C GLY A 171 4.94 7.93 6.08
N ALA A 172 5.51 8.78 6.95
CA ALA A 172 5.71 8.46 8.36
C ALA A 172 4.40 8.11 9.09
N ALA A 173 3.30 8.81 8.77
CA ALA A 173 2.00 8.54 9.38
C ALA A 173 1.42 7.20 8.91
N LEU A 174 1.66 6.84 7.64
CA LEU A 174 1.26 5.55 7.08
C LEU A 174 2.03 4.40 7.73
N LEU A 175 3.36 4.56 7.87
CA LEU A 175 4.24 3.58 8.47
C LEU A 175 3.91 3.31 9.94
N LYS A 176 3.67 4.37 10.73
CA LYS A 176 3.26 4.19 12.14
C LYS A 176 1.97 3.39 12.26
N LYS A 177 0.98 3.66 11.41
CA LYS A 177 -0.27 2.91 11.44
C LYS A 177 -0.09 1.46 11.02
N ALA A 178 0.73 1.19 10.00
CA ALA A 178 1.05 -0.18 9.60
C ALA A 178 1.74 -0.92 10.75
N TYR A 179 2.77 -0.32 11.36
CA TYR A 179 3.49 -0.90 12.48
C TYR A 179 2.58 -1.26 13.66
N HIS A 180 1.61 -0.41 14.02
CA HIS A 180 0.68 -0.70 15.11
C HIS A 180 -0.41 -1.75 14.78
N ARG A 181 -0.56 -2.17 13.53
CA ARG A 181 -1.48 -3.26 13.16
C ARG A 181 -0.84 -4.65 13.22
N ASP A 182 0.49 -4.70 13.20
CA ASP A 182 1.26 -5.95 13.15
C ASP A 182 1.84 -6.36 14.52
N VAL A 183 1.51 -5.63 15.59
CA VAL A 183 1.93 -5.87 16.98
C VAL A 183 0.70 -6.12 17.85
#